data_AF-A0A317GVX6-F1
#
_entry.id   AF-A0A317GVX6-F1
#
_cell.length_a   1.000
_cell.length_b   1.000
_cell.length_c   1.000
_cell.angle_alpha   90.00
_cell.angle_beta   90.00
_cell.angle_gamma   90.00
#
_symmetry.space_group_name_H-M   'P 1'
#
loop_
_entity.id
_entity.type
_entity.pdbx_description
1 polymer ?
#
loop_
_entity_poly.entity_id
_entity_poly.type
_entity_poly.pdbx_seq_one_letter_code
_entity_poly.pdbx_strand_id
1 'polypeptide(L)'
;MSLDDQLAELLATLGVVLEDSSSAVGPSNEQDSPNALPKPGLSKGAGSQLARYHFGQPEMGEAADRSTAMDDEIPLDAPSEVSLFQTSREHYGVFYRLDLSQGVPHLRIYLPDDESCLKMCCYLVRAALSTPLHEWFVSTRGHAGSGAYDSVRDTAEQHLLFAAGELMKRLFWTGSIEEMRFPPEIEVMRLL
;
A
#
# COMPACT_ATOMS: atom_id res chain seq x y z
N MET A 1 13.28 1.82 34.67
CA MET A 1 12.98 2.34 33.33
C MET A 1 11.49 2.23 33.12
N SER A 2 10.84 3.31 32.73
CA SER A 2 9.43 3.30 32.35
C SER A 2 9.26 2.64 30.97
N LEU A 3 8.04 2.21 30.66
CA LEU A 3 7.71 1.68 29.33
C LEU A 3 7.96 2.71 28.22
N ASP A 4 7.76 3.99 28.54
CA ASP A 4 7.97 5.10 27.61
C ASP A 4 9.46 5.29 27.28
N ASP A 5 10.35 5.06 28.25
CA ASP A 5 11.80 5.12 28.04
C ASP A 5 12.28 4.01 27.09
N GLN A 6 11.75 2.79 27.26
CA GLN A 6 12.10 1.64 26.41
C GLN A 6 11.59 1.82 24.97
N LEU A 7 10.40 2.42 24.82
CA LEU A 7 9.83 2.72 23.53
C LEU A 7 10.63 3.82 22.81
N ALA A 8 11.02 4.88 23.52
CA ALA A 8 11.84 5.95 22.96
C ALA A 8 13.21 5.45 22.48
N GLU A 9 13.85 4.57 23.25
CA GLU A 9 15.14 3.97 22.89
C GLU A 9 15.03 3.09 21.63
N LEU A 10 13.96 2.30 21.52
CA LEU A 10 13.69 1.48 20.34
C LEU A 10 13.41 2.33 19.09
N LEU A 11 12.65 3.41 19.24
CA LEU A 11 12.37 4.36 18.15
C LEU A 11 13.62 5.12 17.70
N ALA A 12 14.50 5.50 18.62
CA ALA A 12 15.78 6.12 18.30
C ALA A 12 16.71 5.17 17.53
N THR A 13 16.73 3.89 17.90
CA THR A 13 17.51 2.85 17.20
C THR A 13 17.03 2.66 15.75
N LEU A 14 15.75 2.94 15.49
CA LEU A 14 15.13 2.86 14.16
C LEU A 14 15.19 4.18 13.38
N GLY A 15 15.88 5.21 13.90
CA GLY A 15 16.06 6.50 13.22
C GLY A 15 14.82 7.40 13.24
N VAL A 16 13.86 7.14 14.12
CA VAL A 16 12.63 7.95 14.25
C VAL A 16 12.90 9.10 15.23
N VAL A 17 12.79 10.34 14.75
CA VAL A 17 12.87 11.55 15.58
C VAL A 17 11.45 11.96 15.99
N LEU A 18 11.19 12.03 17.29
CA LEU A 18 9.95 12.56 17.85
C LEU A 18 10.13 14.07 18.08
N GLU A 19 9.31 14.90 17.44
CA GLU A 19 9.26 16.34 17.75
C GLU A 19 8.37 16.58 18.97
N ASP A 20 8.96 17.06 20.07
CA ASP A 20 8.20 17.51 21.24
C ASP A 20 7.45 18.80 20.91
N SER A 21 6.12 18.70 20.81
CA SER A 21 5.22 19.85 20.67
C SER A 21 5.07 20.63 21.98
N SER A 22 6.18 21.14 22.54
CA SER A 22 6.21 21.94 23.76
C SER A 22 7.02 23.24 23.62
N SER A 23 7.00 23.87 22.45
CA SER A 23 7.58 25.21 22.25
C SER A 23 6.63 26.15 21.52
N ALA A 24 5.61 26.63 22.25
CA ALA A 24 4.89 27.86 21.90
C ALA A 24 4.64 28.68 23.17
N VAL A 25 5.66 29.41 23.62
CA VAL A 25 5.54 30.51 24.59
C VAL A 25 5.43 31.80 23.80
N GLY A 26 4.32 32.52 23.98
CA GLY A 26 4.13 33.91 23.53
C GLY A 26 3.25 34.65 24.55
N PRO A 27 3.56 35.92 24.89
CA PRO A 27 3.09 36.54 26.12
C PRO A 27 1.70 37.18 26.02
N SER A 28 1.06 37.26 27.18
CA SER A 28 -0.19 37.92 27.52
C SER A 28 -0.22 39.42 27.20
N ASN A 29 -1.35 39.90 26.64
CA ASN A 29 -1.79 41.28 26.80
C ASN A 29 -3.33 41.34 26.93
N GLU A 30 -3.79 42.03 27.97
CA GLU A 30 -5.18 42.26 28.35
C GLU A 30 -5.82 43.41 27.53
N GLN A 31 -7.14 43.34 27.25
CA GLN A 31 -8.18 44.32 27.66
C GLN A 31 -9.42 44.40 26.72
N ASP A 32 -10.59 44.34 27.38
CA ASP A 32 -11.91 44.97 27.12
C ASP A 32 -12.90 44.49 26.03
N SER A 33 -13.83 43.59 26.44
CA SER A 33 -15.32 43.69 26.57
C SER A 33 -16.21 44.41 25.50
N PRO A 34 -17.55 44.22 25.49
CA PRO A 34 -18.34 42.97 25.39
C PRO A 34 -19.55 43.11 24.41
N ASN A 35 -19.99 42.04 23.73
CA ASN A 35 -21.41 41.88 23.38
C ASN A 35 -21.77 40.43 23.02
N ALA A 36 -22.67 39.83 23.80
CA ALA A 36 -23.19 38.47 23.63
C ALA A 36 -24.40 38.47 22.67
N LEU A 37 -24.68 37.41 21.90
CA LEU A 37 -25.57 36.27 22.23
C LEU A 37 -25.70 35.30 21.00
N PRO A 38 -26.27 34.08 21.10
CA PRO A 38 -25.55 32.81 20.99
C PRO A 38 -26.01 31.89 19.83
N LYS A 39 -25.22 30.87 19.47
CA LYS A 39 -25.67 29.70 18.68
C LYS A 39 -24.93 28.40 19.09
N PRO A 40 -25.53 27.22 18.82
CA PRO A 40 -25.58 26.09 19.74
C PRO A 40 -24.42 25.08 19.61
N GLY A 41 -24.25 24.29 20.67
CA GLY A 41 -23.12 23.41 20.92
C GLY A 41 -22.85 22.32 19.87
N LEU A 42 -21.56 22.20 19.53
CA LEU A 42 -20.96 21.01 18.96
C LEU A 42 -20.33 20.18 20.10
N SER A 43 -20.82 18.95 20.25
CA SER A 43 -20.22 17.91 21.08
C SER A 43 -18.84 17.52 20.53
N LYS A 44 -17.84 17.57 21.42
CA LYS A 44 -16.48 17.08 21.23
C LYS A 44 -16.48 15.56 20.94
N GLY A 45 -15.97 15.18 19.77
CA GLY A 45 -15.49 13.83 19.47
C GLY A 45 -14.01 13.92 19.12
N ALA A 46 -13.17 13.26 19.92
CA ALA A 46 -11.72 13.29 19.85
C ALA A 46 -11.19 12.92 18.45
N GLY A 47 -10.56 13.89 17.78
CA GLY A 47 -9.76 13.64 16.60
C GLY A 47 -8.46 12.96 16.99
N SER A 48 -8.39 11.65 16.77
CA SER A 48 -7.12 10.92 16.73
C SER A 48 -6.34 11.42 15.51
N GLN A 49 -5.35 12.28 15.74
CA GLN A 49 -4.40 12.70 14.73
C GLN A 49 -3.43 11.54 14.50
N LEU A 50 -3.62 10.84 13.37
CA LEU A 50 -2.73 9.78 12.91
C LEU A 50 -1.36 10.38 12.58
N ALA A 51 -0.32 9.89 13.28
CA ALA A 51 1.06 10.22 13.01
C ALA A 51 1.45 9.79 11.57
N ARG A 52 2.06 10.70 10.82
CA ARG A 52 2.49 10.50 9.44
C ARG A 52 3.98 10.13 9.45
N TYR A 53 4.32 8.93 8.99
CA TYR A 53 5.71 8.46 8.88
C TYR A 53 6.17 8.55 7.42
N HIS A 54 7.38 9.06 7.20
CA HIS A 54 8.06 9.06 5.91
C HIS A 54 9.39 8.31 6.02
N PHE A 55 9.68 7.42 5.07
CA PHE A 55 10.96 6.71 4.95
C PHE A 55 11.77 7.28 3.79
N GLY A 56 13.08 7.45 4.00
CA GLY A 56 14.01 8.19 3.13
C GLY A 56 14.15 7.63 1.71
N GLN A 57 14.36 8.54 0.77
CA GLN A 57 14.71 8.25 -0.63
C GLN A 57 16.20 7.84 -0.73
N PRO A 58 16.54 6.81 -1.52
CA PRO A 58 17.87 6.71 -2.10
C PRO A 58 17.94 7.56 -3.38
N GLU A 59 19.05 8.28 -3.54
CA GLU A 59 19.34 9.15 -4.68
C GLU A 59 19.40 8.38 -6.00
N MET A 60 18.68 8.86 -7.02
CA MET A 60 18.71 8.36 -8.39
C MET A 60 19.98 8.83 -9.11
N GLY A 61 20.87 7.90 -9.41
CA GLY A 61 21.97 8.07 -10.36
C GLY A 61 21.55 7.69 -11.78
N GLU A 62 21.56 8.71 -12.64
CA GLU A 62 21.80 8.79 -14.09
C GLU A 62 21.30 7.73 -15.10
N ALA A 63 20.77 8.29 -16.19
CA ALA A 63 20.18 7.65 -17.36
C ALA A 63 21.18 6.91 -18.26
N ALA A 64 20.74 5.80 -18.84
CA ALA A 64 21.29 5.30 -20.10
C ALA A 64 20.23 4.59 -20.95
N ASP A 65 19.92 5.27 -22.06
CA ASP A 65 19.68 4.80 -23.42
C ASP A 65 18.50 3.85 -23.77
N ARG A 66 17.66 4.37 -24.66
CA ARG A 66 16.55 3.68 -25.33
C ARG A 66 17.11 2.89 -26.51
N SER A 67 16.76 1.60 -26.60
CA SER A 67 16.07 0.98 -27.75
C SER A 67 16.52 -0.47 -27.97
N THR A 68 15.67 -1.42 -27.59
CA THR A 68 15.53 -2.71 -28.31
C THR A 68 14.27 -3.42 -27.81
N ALA A 69 13.44 -3.85 -28.75
CA ALA A 69 12.23 -4.68 -28.62
C ALA A 69 12.10 -5.45 -27.30
N MET A 70 11.05 -5.17 -26.52
CA MET A 70 10.69 -5.98 -25.35
C MET A 70 9.20 -6.31 -25.42
N ASP A 71 8.90 -7.59 -25.62
CA ASP A 71 7.82 -8.23 -24.87
C ASP A 71 8.09 -7.86 -23.40
N ASP A 72 7.37 -6.88 -22.88
CA ASP A 72 7.63 -6.22 -21.60
C ASP A 72 7.45 -7.24 -20.46
N GLU A 73 8.52 -7.95 -20.10
CA GLU A 73 8.67 -8.51 -18.77
C GLU A 73 8.74 -7.34 -17.79
N ILE A 74 7.58 -6.89 -17.30
CA ILE A 74 7.48 -5.89 -16.23
C ILE A 74 8.39 -6.36 -15.09
N PRO A 75 9.43 -5.58 -14.72
CA PRO A 75 10.40 -6.02 -13.73
C PRO A 75 9.70 -6.39 -12.42
N LEU A 76 9.91 -7.63 -11.96
CA LEU A 76 9.32 -8.17 -10.73
C LEU A 76 9.62 -7.28 -9.50
N ASP A 77 10.74 -6.56 -9.56
CA ASP A 77 11.28 -5.69 -8.51
C ASP A 77 11.12 -4.19 -8.81
N ALA A 78 10.26 -3.80 -9.76
CA ALA A 78 9.93 -2.39 -9.95
C ALA A 78 9.33 -1.79 -8.66
N PRO A 79 9.70 -0.54 -8.29
CA PRO A 79 9.14 0.11 -7.12
C PRO A 79 7.62 0.17 -7.21
N SER A 80 6.96 -0.16 -6.11
CA SER A 80 5.51 -0.13 -6.01
C SER A 80 5.04 1.31 -5.81
N GLU A 81 4.05 1.72 -6.60
CA GLU A 81 3.35 3.00 -6.46
C GLU A 81 2.40 2.96 -5.25
N VAL A 82 1.73 1.81 -5.06
CA VAL A 82 0.80 1.57 -3.95
C VAL A 82 0.94 0.14 -3.47
N SER A 83 1.09 -0.06 -2.16
CA SER A 83 1.15 -1.39 -1.54
C SER A 83 0.09 -1.57 -0.46
N LEU A 84 -0.59 -2.71 -0.50
CA LEU A 84 -1.61 -3.11 0.47
C LEU A 84 -1.21 -4.45 1.09
N PHE A 85 -1.30 -4.53 2.42
CA PHE A 85 -0.96 -5.73 3.18
C PHE A 85 -2.19 -6.25 3.92
N GLN A 86 -2.44 -7.55 3.82
CA GLN A 86 -3.62 -8.15 4.43
C GLN A 86 -3.32 -9.57 4.92
N THR A 87 -3.76 -9.89 6.13
CA THR A 87 -3.81 -11.27 6.61
C THR A 87 -5.04 -11.98 6.06
N SER A 88 -4.89 -13.26 5.72
CA SER A 88 -6.04 -14.05 5.31
C SER A 88 -6.98 -14.30 6.49
N ARG A 89 -8.29 -14.20 6.21
CA ARG A 89 -9.36 -14.58 7.14
C ARG A 89 -9.79 -16.03 6.96
N GLU A 90 -9.47 -16.62 5.81
CA GLU A 90 -9.96 -17.93 5.37
C GLU A 90 -8.86 -18.99 5.41
N HIS A 91 -7.59 -18.59 5.24
CA HIS A 91 -6.45 -19.50 5.20
C HIS A 91 -5.47 -19.19 6.33
N TYR A 92 -5.31 -20.14 7.25
CA TYR A 92 -4.48 -19.94 8.43
C TYR A 92 -3.01 -19.70 8.05
N GLY A 93 -2.39 -18.67 8.66
CA GLY A 93 -0.99 -18.34 8.43
C GLY A 93 -0.68 -17.71 7.07
N VAL A 94 -1.68 -17.44 6.23
CA VAL A 94 -1.47 -16.84 4.91
C VAL A 94 -1.49 -15.31 4.97
N PHE A 95 -0.56 -14.69 4.26
CA PHE A 95 -0.48 -13.24 4.09
C PHE A 95 -0.53 -12.86 2.62
N TYR A 96 -1.17 -11.74 2.34
CA TYR A 96 -1.26 -11.13 1.02
C TYR A 96 -0.54 -9.80 1.03
N ARG A 97 0.26 -9.57 -0.01
CA ARG A 97 0.79 -8.26 -0.36
C ARG A 97 0.36 -7.96 -1.78
N LEU A 98 -0.37 -6.87 -1.96
CA LEU A 98 -0.84 -6.42 -3.25
C LEU A 98 -0.13 -5.12 -3.60
N ASP A 99 0.64 -5.15 -4.67
CA ASP A 99 1.44 -4.03 -5.14
C ASP A 99 0.88 -3.54 -6.48
N LEU A 100 0.94 -2.23 -6.71
CA LEU A 100 0.72 -1.62 -8.02
C LEU A 100 2.08 -1.17 -8.54
N SER A 101 2.68 -1.95 -9.44
CA SER A 101 3.99 -1.66 -10.02
C SER A 101 3.81 -1.28 -11.48
N GLN A 102 4.22 -0.06 -11.85
CA GLN A 102 4.07 0.46 -13.20
C GLN A 102 2.63 0.38 -13.74
N GLY A 103 1.64 0.56 -12.86
CA GLY A 103 0.23 0.46 -13.24
C GLY A 103 -0.24 -0.96 -13.50
N VAL A 104 0.45 -2.00 -13.02
CA VAL A 104 0.00 -3.38 -13.11
C VAL A 104 -0.13 -3.98 -11.71
N PRO A 105 -1.27 -4.63 -11.39
CA PRO A 105 -1.48 -5.20 -10.08
C PRO A 105 -0.71 -6.52 -9.95
N HIS A 106 0.10 -6.61 -8.90
CA HIS A 106 0.89 -7.78 -8.54
C HIS A 106 0.46 -8.28 -7.16
N LEU A 107 -0.07 -9.49 -7.09
CA LEU A 107 -0.48 -10.12 -5.84
C LEU A 107 0.58 -11.13 -5.41
N ARG A 108 1.27 -10.86 -4.31
CA ARG A 108 2.14 -11.81 -3.62
C ARG A 108 1.35 -12.52 -2.52
N ILE A 109 1.39 -13.85 -2.53
CA ILE A 109 0.75 -14.70 -1.54
C ILE A 109 1.82 -15.48 -0.80
N TYR A 110 1.91 -15.26 0.50
CA TYR A 110 2.83 -15.96 1.39
C TYR A 110 2.06 -17.06 2.10
N LEU A 111 2.42 -18.32 1.84
CA LEU A 111 1.85 -19.50 2.47
C LEU A 111 2.90 -20.18 3.35
N PRO A 112 2.53 -20.74 4.52
CA PRO A 112 3.43 -21.59 5.26
C PRO A 112 3.82 -22.82 4.43
N ASP A 113 5.08 -23.23 4.54
CA ASP A 113 5.60 -24.44 3.92
C ASP A 113 5.20 -25.66 4.75
N ASP A 114 4.68 -26.70 4.09
CA ASP A 114 4.20 -27.92 4.78
C ASP A 114 5.35 -28.70 5.44
N GLU A 115 6.57 -28.59 4.89
CA GLU A 115 7.74 -29.28 5.42
C GLU A 115 8.38 -28.57 6.62
N SER A 116 8.08 -27.28 6.85
CA SER A 116 8.63 -26.54 7.99
C SER A 116 7.76 -25.38 8.45
N CYS A 117 7.46 -25.33 9.75
CA CYS A 117 6.62 -24.30 10.37
C CYS A 117 7.21 -22.88 10.37
N LEU A 118 8.42 -22.69 9.84
CA LEU A 118 9.13 -21.40 9.81
C LEU A 118 9.42 -20.89 8.40
N LYS A 119 9.26 -21.72 7.35
CA LYS A 119 9.46 -21.26 5.98
C LYS A 119 8.12 -20.87 5.38
N MET A 120 8.16 -19.81 4.58
CA MET A 120 7.02 -19.33 3.82
C MET A 120 7.35 -19.49 2.34
N CYS A 121 6.46 -20.14 1.60
CA CYS A 121 6.46 -20.09 0.15
C CYS A 121 5.83 -18.78 -0.31
N CYS A 122 6.42 -18.14 -1.32
CA CYS A 122 5.85 -16.95 -1.93
C CYS A 122 5.41 -17.27 -3.36
N TYR A 123 4.16 -16.91 -3.67
CA TYR A 123 3.61 -17.02 -5.01
C TYR A 123 3.31 -15.61 -5.53
N LEU A 124 3.78 -15.30 -6.72
CA LEU A 124 3.36 -14.12 -7.45
C LEU A 124 2.21 -14.49 -8.38
N VAL A 125 1.12 -13.76 -8.25
CA VAL A 125 -0.07 -13.85 -9.07
C VAL A 125 -0.22 -12.54 -9.85
N ARG A 126 -0.41 -12.66 -11.15
CA ARG A 126 -0.69 -11.53 -12.06
C ARG A 126 -1.92 -11.83 -12.89
N ALA A 127 -2.59 -10.77 -13.36
CA ALA A 127 -3.53 -10.92 -14.46
C ALA A 127 -2.79 -11.45 -15.70
N ALA A 128 -3.33 -12.47 -16.35
CA ALA A 128 -2.79 -12.91 -17.63
C ALA A 128 -2.93 -11.79 -18.67
N LEU A 129 -1.92 -11.61 -19.52
CA LEU A 129 -1.91 -10.53 -20.53
C LEU A 129 -3.07 -10.61 -21.52
N SER A 130 -3.60 -11.81 -21.73
CA SER A 130 -4.77 -12.07 -22.59
C SER A 130 -6.10 -11.62 -21.97
N THR A 131 -6.10 -11.05 -20.76
CA THR A 131 -7.33 -10.71 -20.03
C THR A 131 -7.64 -9.22 -20.05
N PRO A 132 -8.92 -8.84 -20.05
CA PRO A 132 -9.33 -7.43 -19.92
C PRO A 132 -8.83 -6.77 -18.62
N LEU A 133 -8.55 -7.56 -17.58
CA LEU A 133 -8.07 -7.07 -16.30
C LEU A 133 -6.73 -6.33 -16.45
N HIS A 134 -5.81 -6.86 -17.26
CA HIS A 134 -4.54 -6.20 -17.53
C HIS A 134 -4.75 -4.86 -18.27
N GLU A 135 -5.55 -4.88 -19.34
CA GLU A 135 -5.84 -3.69 -20.15
C GLU A 135 -6.49 -2.57 -19.34
N TRP A 136 -7.38 -2.90 -18.40
CA TRP A 136 -8.07 -1.90 -17.57
C TRP A 136 -7.12 -1.07 -16.72
N PHE A 137 -6.12 -1.68 -16.09
CA PHE A 137 -5.18 -0.92 -15.27
C PHE A 137 -4.27 -0.05 -16.12
N VAL A 138 -3.75 -0.58 -17.23
CA VAL A 138 -2.91 0.18 -18.18
C VAL A 138 -3.70 1.38 -18.74
N SER A 139 -4.95 1.15 -19.13
CA SER A 139 -5.82 2.20 -19.69
C SER A 139 -6.18 3.27 -18.66
N THR A 140 -6.49 2.86 -17.43
CA THR A 140 -6.82 3.80 -16.34
C THR A 140 -5.63 4.70 -16.03
N ARG A 141 -4.42 4.15 -16.01
CA ARG A 141 -3.19 4.94 -15.77
C ARG A 141 -2.93 5.96 -16.86
N GLY A 142 -3.15 5.60 -18.13
CA GLY A 142 -2.94 6.49 -19.27
C GLY A 142 -4.01 7.57 -19.41
N HIS A 143 -5.11 7.50 -18.66
CA HIS A 143 -6.22 8.43 -18.79
C HIS A 143 -5.88 9.81 -18.20
N ALA A 144 -5.83 10.82 -19.06
CA ALA A 144 -5.86 12.22 -18.64
C ALA A 144 -7.32 12.63 -18.42
N GLY A 145 -7.71 12.75 -17.15
CA GLY A 145 -9.07 13.13 -16.78
C GLY A 145 -9.27 14.64 -16.69
N SER A 146 -10.42 15.02 -16.12
CA SER A 146 -10.68 16.40 -15.71
C SER A 146 -9.99 16.70 -14.37
N GLY A 147 -9.85 17.97 -13.99
CA GLY A 147 -9.31 18.32 -12.67
C GLY A 147 -10.10 17.75 -11.48
N ALA A 148 -11.40 17.47 -11.65
CA ALA A 148 -12.19 16.76 -10.65
C ALA A 148 -11.80 15.28 -10.55
N TYR A 149 -11.54 14.63 -11.69
CA TYR A 149 -11.03 13.26 -11.73
C TYR A 149 -9.66 13.16 -11.04
N ASP A 150 -8.74 14.07 -11.35
CA ASP A 150 -7.40 14.07 -10.75
C ASP A 150 -7.45 14.13 -9.22
N SER A 151 -8.41 14.87 -8.66
CA SER A 151 -8.57 14.99 -7.20
C SER A 151 -9.01 13.70 -6.50
N VAL A 152 -9.57 12.73 -7.25
CA VAL A 152 -10.05 11.45 -6.72
C VAL A 152 -9.29 10.24 -7.29
N ARG A 153 -8.34 10.49 -8.20
CA ARG A 153 -7.65 9.46 -8.97
C ARG A 153 -6.96 8.44 -8.08
N ASP A 154 -6.15 8.89 -7.12
CA ASP A 154 -5.41 8.01 -6.22
C ASP A 154 -6.34 7.07 -5.42
N THR A 155 -7.49 7.60 -4.98
CA THR A 155 -8.50 6.82 -4.25
C THR A 155 -9.17 5.80 -5.16
N ALA A 156 -9.49 6.18 -6.40
CA ALA A 156 -10.06 5.28 -7.39
C ALA A 156 -9.06 4.15 -7.76
N GLU A 157 -7.79 4.47 -7.96
CA GLU A 157 -6.72 3.50 -8.22
C GLU A 157 -6.56 2.52 -7.05
N GLN A 158 -6.59 2.99 -5.80
CA GLN A 158 -6.54 2.11 -4.64
C GLN A 158 -7.73 1.15 -4.56
N HIS A 159 -8.95 1.63 -4.84
CA HIS A 159 -10.14 0.77 -4.87
C HIS A 159 -10.10 -0.25 -6.01
N LEU A 160 -9.65 0.17 -7.19
CA LEU A 160 -9.50 -0.71 -8.34
C LEU A 160 -8.46 -1.80 -8.04
N LEU A 161 -7.32 -1.40 -7.45
CA LEU A 161 -6.28 -2.32 -7.00
C LEU A 161 -6.88 -3.34 -6.03
N PHE A 162 -7.58 -2.90 -4.99
CA PHE A 162 -8.23 -3.80 -4.04
C PHE A 162 -9.18 -4.80 -4.71
N ALA A 163 -10.04 -4.33 -5.62
CA ALA A 163 -10.97 -5.19 -6.35
C ALA A 163 -10.25 -6.25 -7.21
N ALA A 164 -9.18 -5.86 -7.89
CA ALA A 164 -8.36 -6.79 -8.66
C ALA A 164 -7.63 -7.80 -7.76
N GLY A 165 -7.13 -7.35 -6.61
CA GLY A 165 -6.57 -8.21 -5.58
C GLY A 165 -7.54 -9.27 -5.10
N GLU A 166 -8.78 -8.88 -4.79
CA GLU A 166 -9.84 -9.84 -4.42
C GLU A 166 -10.11 -10.85 -5.54
N LEU A 167 -10.25 -10.40 -6.78
CA LEU A 167 -10.46 -11.30 -7.92
C LEU A 167 -9.30 -12.29 -8.09
N MET A 168 -8.06 -11.80 -8.11
CA MET A 168 -6.87 -12.65 -8.24
C MET A 168 -6.75 -13.65 -7.08
N LYS A 169 -7.07 -13.23 -5.85
CA LYS A 169 -7.13 -14.15 -4.70
C LYS A 169 -8.15 -15.27 -4.95
N ARG A 170 -9.37 -14.94 -5.38
CA ARG A 170 -10.41 -15.96 -5.62
C ARG A 170 -10.00 -16.94 -6.72
N LEU A 171 -9.39 -16.44 -7.80
CA LEU A 171 -8.90 -17.29 -8.89
C LEU A 171 -7.76 -18.20 -8.43
N PHE A 172 -6.81 -17.67 -7.64
CA PHE A 172 -5.72 -18.46 -7.06
C PHE A 172 -6.25 -19.63 -6.22
N TRP A 173 -7.19 -19.37 -5.31
CA TRP A 173 -7.76 -20.41 -4.44
C TRP A 173 -8.72 -21.38 -5.15
N THR A 174 -9.17 -21.05 -6.36
CA THR A 174 -9.94 -21.99 -7.21
C THR A 174 -9.02 -22.95 -7.96
N GLY A 175 -7.74 -22.58 -8.13
CA GLY A 175 -6.73 -23.44 -8.75
C GLY A 175 -6.18 -24.51 -7.81
N SER A 176 -5.31 -25.36 -8.36
CA SER A 176 -4.54 -26.35 -7.61
C SER A 176 -3.11 -25.84 -7.41
N ILE A 177 -2.75 -25.56 -6.16
CA ILE A 177 -1.41 -25.12 -5.76
C ILE A 177 -0.41 -26.26 -5.94
N GLU A 178 -0.79 -27.49 -5.58
CA GLU A 178 0.06 -28.67 -5.68
C GLU A 178 0.44 -28.98 -7.14
N GLU A 179 -0.53 -28.88 -8.05
CA GLU A 179 -0.30 -29.13 -9.47
C GLU A 179 0.19 -27.89 -10.24
N MET A 180 0.26 -26.73 -9.57
CA MET A 180 0.49 -25.42 -10.19
C MET A 180 -0.42 -25.16 -11.40
N ARG A 181 -1.72 -25.47 -11.25
CA ARG A 181 -2.74 -25.30 -12.29
C ARG A 181 -3.79 -24.28 -11.86
N PHE A 182 -3.94 -23.22 -12.63
CA PHE A 182 -4.82 -22.10 -12.30
C PHE A 182 -5.74 -21.74 -13.47
N PRO A 183 -6.84 -21.00 -13.21
CA PRO A 183 -7.67 -20.44 -14.27
C PRO A 183 -6.85 -19.57 -15.24
N PRO A 184 -7.19 -19.56 -16.54
CA PRO A 184 -6.43 -18.86 -17.57
C PRO A 184 -6.39 -17.34 -17.40
N GLU A 185 -7.22 -16.78 -16.51
CA GLU A 185 -7.25 -15.36 -16.21
C GLU A 185 -6.06 -14.89 -15.38
N ILE A 186 -5.32 -15.81 -14.74
CA ILE A 186 -4.16 -15.49 -13.93
C ILE A 186 -2.92 -16.28 -14.33
N GLU A 187 -1.78 -15.63 -14.19
CA GLU A 187 -0.47 -16.26 -14.23
C GLU A 187 0.05 -16.37 -12.80
N VAL A 188 0.54 -17.56 -12.44
CA VAL A 188 1.07 -17.83 -11.09
C VAL A 188 2.48 -18.37 -11.20
N MET A 189 3.40 -17.73 -10.48
CA MET A 189 4.80 -18.14 -10.37
C MET A 189 5.15 -18.34 -8.90
N ARG A 190 5.90 -19.40 -8.60
CA ARG A 190 6.50 -19.59 -7.28
C ARG A 190 7.83 -18.85 -7.24
N LEU A 191 8.01 -17.95 -6.28
CA LEU A 191 9.27 -17.25 -6.04
C LEU A 191 10.15 -18.12 -5.12
N LEU A 192 11.44 -18.19 -5.45
CA LEU A 192 12.46 -18.96 -4.71
C LEU A 192 13.05 -18.14 -3.56
#